data_AF-A0A9D7CP09-F1
#
_entry.id   AF-A0A9D7CP09-F1
#
_cell.length_a   1.000
_cell.length_b   1.000
_cell.length_c   1.000
_cell.angle_alpha   90.00
_cell.angle_beta   90.00
_cell.angle_gamma   90.00
#
_symmetry.space_group_name_H-M   'P 1'
#
loop_
_entity.id
_entity.type
_entity.pdbx_description
1 polymer ?
#
loop_
_entity_poly.entity_id
_entity_poly.type
_entity_poly.pdbx_seq_one_letter_code
_entity_poly.pdbx_strand_id
1 'polypeptide(L)'
;MTIAREELVLALAPSLGEEKSIEVVLGALTRLGYENPLLDATQVDAVLDLLASEAGLVGVAARVAKQRSRVFADEPQSGTTGESSSSTRRSMWPRGDARIYESSSTLRAPSIPPSGPPRFRAKDLARMLAPTIGDARAVETVAAAVGKLGVSPTDMTQEEALDVLEALAGEPGTLGVTARFAKARLLLKA
;
A
#
# COMPACT_ATOMS: atom_id res chain seq x y z
N MET A 1 2.97 -25.37 -16.78
CA MET A 1 4.03 -24.36 -16.60
C MET A 1 4.86 -24.84 -15.43
N THR A 2 6.14 -25.12 -15.64
CA THR A 2 7.03 -25.61 -14.58
C THR A 2 7.68 -24.44 -13.87
N ILE A 3 7.52 -24.37 -12.56
CA ILE A 3 8.03 -23.30 -11.71
C ILE A 3 9.21 -23.88 -10.91
N ALA A 4 10.33 -23.17 -10.89
CA ALA A 4 11.46 -23.55 -10.07
C ALA A 4 11.12 -23.32 -8.59
N ARG A 5 11.55 -24.22 -7.70
CA ARG A 5 11.32 -24.05 -6.24
C ARG A 5 11.83 -22.68 -5.73
N GLU A 6 12.88 -22.14 -6.33
CA GLU A 6 13.46 -20.84 -5.99
C GLU A 6 12.46 -19.70 -6.23
N GLU A 7 11.62 -19.78 -7.27
CA GLU A 7 10.57 -18.80 -7.48
C GLU A 7 9.50 -18.85 -6.37
N LEU A 8 9.22 -20.04 -5.84
CA LEU A 8 8.30 -20.19 -4.71
C LEU A 8 8.86 -19.52 -3.44
N VAL A 9 10.17 -19.67 -3.21
CA VAL A 9 10.88 -19.01 -2.11
C VAL A 9 10.84 -17.49 -2.30
N LEU A 10 11.12 -17.00 -3.51
CA LEU A 10 11.07 -15.57 -3.83
C LEU A 10 9.65 -14.99 -3.66
N ALA A 11 8.60 -15.76 -3.95
CA ALA A 11 7.22 -15.33 -3.73
C ALA A 11 6.87 -15.16 -2.24
N LEU A 12 7.51 -15.94 -1.36
CA LEU A 12 7.30 -15.92 0.09
C LEU A 12 8.25 -14.97 0.84
N ALA A 13 9.44 -14.71 0.28
CA ALA A 13 10.49 -13.90 0.88
C ALA A 13 10.03 -12.51 1.38
N PRO A 14 9.15 -11.76 0.68
CA PRO A 14 8.66 -10.47 1.16
C PRO A 14 7.87 -10.53 2.48
N SER A 15 7.34 -11.71 2.84
CA SER A 15 6.53 -11.89 4.05
C SER A 15 7.31 -12.57 5.16
N LEU A 16 8.08 -13.61 4.83
CA LEU A 16 8.75 -14.49 5.79
C LEU A 16 10.25 -14.21 5.96
N GLY A 17 10.87 -13.49 5.02
CA GLY A 17 12.31 -13.46 4.84
C GLY A 17 12.81 -14.67 4.05
N GLU A 18 13.95 -14.53 3.39
CA GLU A 18 14.52 -15.54 2.48
C GLU A 18 14.83 -16.86 3.22
N GLU A 19 15.51 -16.77 4.36
CA GLU A 19 15.92 -17.93 5.16
C GLU A 19 14.72 -18.76 5.63
N LYS A 20 13.70 -18.09 6.19
CA LYS A 20 12.50 -18.77 6.67
C LYS A 20 11.67 -19.34 5.51
N SER A 21 11.64 -18.65 4.37
CA SER A 21 10.95 -19.12 3.17
C SER A 21 11.58 -20.40 2.63
N ILE A 22 12.91 -20.49 2.60
CA ILE A 22 13.62 -21.71 2.20
C ILE A 22 13.25 -22.87 3.13
N GLU A 23 13.32 -22.65 4.44
CA GLU A 23 13.02 -23.68 5.46
C GLU A 23 11.60 -24.24 5.31
N VAL A 24 10.59 -23.37 5.21
CA VAL A 24 9.18 -23.81 5.14
C VAL A 24 8.85 -24.48 3.81
N VAL A 25 9.41 -24.00 2.69
CA VAL A 25 9.18 -24.61 1.37
C VAL A 25 9.83 -25.99 1.31
N LEU A 26 11.08 -26.14 1.77
CA LEU A 26 11.74 -27.45 1.82
C LEU A 26 10.97 -28.41 2.74
N GLY A 27 10.56 -27.95 3.93
CA GLY A 27 9.77 -28.77 4.85
C GLY A 27 8.45 -29.24 4.23
N ALA A 28 7.75 -28.37 3.49
CA ALA A 28 6.52 -28.73 2.79
C ALA A 28 6.76 -29.72 1.64
N LEU A 29 7.81 -29.52 0.84
CA LEU A 29 8.19 -30.44 -0.24
C LEU A 29 8.52 -31.83 0.29
N THR A 30 9.28 -31.92 1.39
CA THR A 30 9.59 -33.20 2.05
C THR A 30 8.32 -33.87 2.57
N ARG A 31 7.39 -33.14 3.18
CA ARG A 31 6.10 -33.69 3.65
C ARG A 31 5.23 -34.22 2.52
N LEU A 32 5.31 -33.61 1.34
CA LEU A 32 4.57 -34.02 0.14
C LEU A 32 5.31 -35.06 -0.72
N GLY A 33 6.54 -35.41 -0.35
CA GLY A 33 7.36 -36.38 -1.10
C GLY A 33 7.86 -35.85 -2.45
N TYR A 34 7.95 -34.53 -2.62
CA TYR A 34 8.46 -33.91 -3.85
C TYR A 34 9.97 -33.69 -3.76
N GLU A 35 10.73 -34.48 -4.53
CA GLU A 35 12.19 -34.37 -4.61
C GLU A 35 12.65 -33.54 -5.82
N ASN A 36 11.74 -33.25 -6.75
CA ASN A 36 12.08 -32.57 -8.00
C ASN A 36 12.29 -31.06 -7.76
N PRO A 37 13.41 -30.46 -8.22
CA PRO A 37 13.63 -29.00 -8.17
C PRO A 37 12.63 -28.20 -9.03
N LEU A 38 12.01 -28.84 -10.02
CA LEU A 38 10.99 -28.24 -10.88
C LEU A 38 9.62 -28.74 -10.46
N LEU A 39 8.74 -27.81 -10.10
CA LEU A 39 7.38 -28.08 -9.65
C LEU A 39 6.39 -27.74 -10.77
N ASP A 40 5.46 -28.65 -11.05
CA ASP A 40 4.31 -28.32 -11.88
C ASP A 40 3.30 -27.45 -11.11
N ALA A 41 2.43 -26.74 -11.82
CA ALA A 41 1.40 -25.88 -11.24
C ALA A 41 0.55 -26.61 -10.17
N THR A 42 0.26 -27.90 -10.40
CA THR A 42 -0.47 -28.74 -9.44
C THR A 42 0.31 -28.96 -8.15
N GLN A 43 1.63 -29.17 -8.26
CA GLN A 43 2.51 -29.37 -7.11
C GLN A 43 2.71 -28.08 -6.33
N VAL A 44 2.82 -26.95 -7.04
CA VAL A 44 2.88 -25.60 -6.45
C VAL A 44 1.62 -25.30 -5.64
N ASP A 45 0.43 -25.56 -6.19
CA ASP A 45 -0.83 -25.32 -5.46
C ASP A 45 -0.91 -26.20 -4.21
N ALA A 46 -0.50 -27.47 -4.30
CA ALA A 46 -0.46 -28.39 -3.16
C ALA A 46 0.51 -27.93 -2.04
N VAL A 47 1.70 -27.44 -2.40
CA VAL A 47 2.65 -26.88 -1.43
C VAL A 47 2.07 -25.64 -0.75
N LEU A 48 1.48 -24.72 -1.53
CA LEU A 48 0.88 -23.50 -0.99
C LEU A 48 -0.35 -23.80 -0.13
N ASP A 49 -1.15 -24.82 -0.46
CA ASP A 49 -2.32 -25.22 0.33
C ASP A 49 -1.91 -25.82 1.68
N LEU A 50 -0.88 -26.67 1.67
CA LEU A 50 -0.29 -27.22 2.89
C LEU A 50 0.23 -26.10 3.79
N LEU A 51 0.99 -25.14 3.24
CA LEU A 51 1.50 -24.00 4.00
C LEU A 51 0.38 -23.07 4.46
N ALA A 52 -0.67 -22.86 3.66
CA ALA A 52 -1.83 -22.03 4.02
C ALA A 52 -2.67 -22.60 5.18
N SER A 53 -2.54 -23.91 5.42
CA SER A 53 -3.18 -24.62 6.54
C SER A 53 -2.43 -24.45 7.86
N GLU A 54 -1.15 -24.05 7.83
CA GLU A 54 -0.37 -23.73 9.02
C GLU A 54 -0.89 -22.45 9.69
N ALA A 55 -0.89 -22.42 11.02
CA ALA A 55 -1.31 -21.24 11.77
C ALA A 55 -0.21 -20.16 11.77
N GLY A 56 -0.62 -18.90 11.88
CA GLY A 56 0.31 -17.77 12.02
C GLY A 56 0.85 -17.23 10.69
N LEU A 57 2.06 -16.68 10.73
CA LEU A 57 2.61 -15.85 9.66
C LEU A 57 2.88 -16.64 8.36
N VAL A 58 3.26 -17.92 8.49
CA VAL A 58 3.49 -18.82 7.34
C VAL A 58 2.21 -19.04 6.54
N GLY A 59 1.10 -19.33 7.22
CA GLY A 59 -0.18 -19.55 6.55
C GLY A 59 -0.74 -18.30 5.88
N VAL A 60 -0.57 -17.14 6.51
CA VAL A 60 -0.96 -15.85 5.89
C VAL A 60 -0.11 -15.56 4.66
N ALA A 61 1.22 -15.73 4.75
CA ALA A 61 2.14 -15.52 3.63
C ALA A 61 1.82 -16.45 2.45
N ALA A 62 1.53 -17.73 2.72
CA ALA A 62 1.17 -18.70 1.69
C ALA A 62 -0.14 -18.35 0.97
N ARG A 63 -1.17 -17.88 1.68
CA ARG A 63 -2.43 -17.42 1.07
C ARG A 63 -2.21 -16.19 0.19
N VAL A 64 -1.41 -15.24 0.64
CA VAL A 64 -1.06 -14.05 -0.16
C VAL A 64 -0.26 -14.44 -1.41
N ALA A 65 0.71 -15.36 -1.28
CA ALA A 65 1.45 -15.89 -2.42
C ALA A 65 0.54 -16.64 -3.41
N LYS A 66 -0.40 -17.46 -2.91
CA LYS A 66 -1.41 -18.18 -3.73
C LYS A 66 -2.36 -17.22 -4.44
N GLN A 67 -2.76 -16.13 -3.79
CA GLN A 67 -3.60 -15.12 -4.44
C GLN A 67 -2.84 -14.39 -5.56
N ARG A 68 -1.54 -14.14 -5.38
CA ARG A 68 -0.69 -13.52 -6.40
C ARG A 68 -0.39 -14.45 -7.56
N SER A 69 -0.11 -15.74 -7.32
CA SER A 69 0.18 -16.69 -8.40
C SER A 69 -1.02 -16.91 -9.34
N ARG A 70 -2.25 -16.82 -8.82
CA ARG A 70 -3.47 -16.87 -9.65
C ARG A 70 -3.62 -15.66 -10.58
N VAL A 71 -3.12 -14.49 -10.18
CA VAL A 71 -3.13 -13.28 -11.03
C VAL A 71 -2.17 -13.45 -12.22
N PHE A 72 -1.14 -14.30 -12.10
CA PHE A 72 -0.20 -14.61 -13.20
C PHE A 72 -0.58 -15.87 -14.00
N ALA A 73 -1.41 -16.75 -13.45
CA ALA A 73 -1.89 -17.95 -14.16
C ALA A 73 -3.07 -17.64 -15.11
N ASP A 74 -3.73 -16.50 -14.94
CA ASP A 74 -4.78 -16.00 -15.83
C ASP A 74 -4.15 -15.11 -16.92
N GLU A 75 -3.38 -15.70 -17.82
CA GLU A 75 -3.17 -15.12 -19.15
C GLU A 75 -4.20 -15.77 -20.10
N PRO A 76 -5.36 -15.14 -20.33
CA PRO A 76 -6.38 -15.69 -21.22
C PRO A 76 -5.93 -15.51 -22.68
N GLN A 77 -5.41 -16.58 -23.29
CA GLN A 77 -5.63 -16.78 -24.72
C GLN A 77 -7.12 -16.98 -24.99
N SER A 78 -7.85 -15.88 -25.18
CA SER A 78 -8.90 -15.74 -26.21
C SER A 78 -9.79 -14.56 -25.85
N GLY A 79 -9.69 -13.51 -26.66
CA GLY A 79 -10.72 -12.49 -26.70
C GLY A 79 -12.05 -13.10 -27.12
N THR A 80 -13.09 -12.81 -26.35
CA THR A 80 -14.43 -12.65 -26.92
C THR A 80 -15.08 -11.46 -26.24
N THR A 81 -15.29 -10.43 -27.04
CA THR A 81 -16.26 -9.36 -26.82
C THR A 81 -17.60 -9.97 -26.41
N GLY A 82 -18.05 -9.69 -25.19
CA GLY A 82 -19.38 -10.01 -24.69
C GLY A 82 -19.62 -9.09 -23.50
N GLU A 83 -20.01 -7.84 -23.73
CA GLU A 83 -21.41 -7.41 -23.88
C GLU A 83 -22.37 -8.02 -22.85
N SER A 84 -23.06 -7.09 -22.19
CA SER A 84 -24.22 -7.23 -21.30
C SER A 84 -23.93 -7.66 -19.85
N SER A 85 -24.59 -7.10 -18.83
CA SER A 85 -25.56 -5.99 -18.70
C SER A 85 -25.89 -5.89 -17.21
N SER A 86 -26.58 -4.80 -16.82
CA SER A 86 -27.32 -4.59 -15.55
C SER A 86 -26.47 -4.22 -14.32
N SER A 87 -26.79 -3.23 -13.49
CA SER A 87 -27.99 -2.40 -13.35
C SER A 87 -27.62 -1.11 -12.58
N THR A 88 -27.33 -0.02 -13.29
CA THR A 88 -27.33 1.33 -12.68
C THR A 88 -28.76 1.80 -12.54
N ARG A 89 -29.25 1.84 -11.30
CA ARG A 89 -30.55 2.42 -10.96
C ARG A 89 -30.53 3.91 -11.28
N ARG A 90 -31.44 4.31 -12.16
CA ARG A 90 -31.91 5.69 -12.31
C ARG A 90 -32.63 6.12 -11.05
N SER A 91 -32.32 7.31 -10.57
CA SER A 91 -33.32 8.31 -10.19
C SER A 91 -32.60 9.64 -10.05
N MET A 92 -32.82 10.66 -10.89
CA MET A 92 -34.04 11.46 -11.10
C MET A 92 -33.68 12.88 -10.66
N TRP A 93 -33.17 13.68 -11.59
CA TRP A 93 -32.94 15.12 -11.38
C TRP A 93 -34.12 15.87 -11.99
N PRO A 94 -34.81 16.76 -11.26
CA PRO A 94 -35.88 17.55 -11.82
C PRO A 94 -35.31 18.72 -12.63
N ARG A 95 -35.80 18.85 -13.87
CA ARG A 95 -35.74 20.07 -14.68
C ARG A 95 -36.58 21.15 -14.01
N GLY A 96 -35.99 22.33 -13.83
CA GLY A 96 -36.66 23.58 -13.50
C GLY A 96 -36.07 24.69 -14.35
N ASP A 97 -36.93 25.27 -15.17
CA ASP A 97 -36.69 26.23 -16.26
C ASP A 97 -36.28 27.64 -15.81
N ALA A 98 -36.05 28.49 -16.83
CA ALA A 98 -36.11 29.95 -16.82
C ALA A 98 -34.85 30.79 -16.49
N ARG A 99 -34.17 31.16 -17.58
CA ARG A 99 -33.85 32.54 -18.01
C ARG A 99 -33.89 33.64 -16.93
N ILE A 100 -32.75 34.21 -16.56
CA ILE A 100 -32.58 35.65 -16.27
C ILE A 100 -31.15 36.10 -16.65
N TYR A 101 -31.10 36.90 -17.71
CA TYR A 101 -30.32 38.14 -17.87
C TYR A 101 -28.85 38.13 -18.28
N GLU A 102 -28.62 38.93 -19.32
CA GLU A 102 -27.39 39.31 -20.00
C GLU A 102 -26.51 40.26 -19.17
N SER A 103 -25.30 40.47 -19.71
CA SER A 103 -24.52 41.71 -19.63
C SER A 103 -23.69 41.98 -18.37
N SER A 104 -22.38 41.71 -18.48
CA SER A 104 -21.28 42.68 -18.31
C SER A 104 -19.97 41.91 -18.11
N SER A 105 -19.04 42.01 -19.05
CA SER A 105 -17.88 42.90 -18.91
C SER A 105 -17.15 42.73 -17.57
N THR A 106 -16.26 41.75 -17.50
CA THR A 106 -14.83 41.96 -17.27
C THR A 106 -14.14 40.62 -17.46
N LEU A 107 -13.10 40.61 -18.28
CA LEU A 107 -12.13 39.53 -18.41
C LEU A 107 -11.47 39.30 -17.03
N ARG A 108 -12.12 38.56 -16.13
CA ARG A 108 -11.43 37.90 -15.04
C ARG A 108 -10.94 36.58 -15.60
N ALA A 109 -9.67 36.55 -15.97
CA ALA A 109 -8.92 35.31 -16.10
C ALA A 109 -9.30 34.37 -14.93
N PRO A 110 -9.50 33.06 -15.17
CA PRO A 110 -9.63 32.12 -14.07
C PRO A 110 -8.43 32.34 -13.17
N SER A 111 -8.69 32.77 -11.94
CA SER A 111 -7.65 32.96 -10.93
C SER A 111 -7.10 31.58 -10.65
N ILE A 112 -6.08 31.19 -11.42
CA ILE A 112 -5.22 30.05 -11.14
C ILE A 112 -4.72 30.33 -9.73
N PRO A 113 -5.14 29.57 -8.70
CA PRO A 113 -4.57 29.76 -7.37
C PRO A 113 -3.06 29.62 -7.51
N PRO A 114 -2.25 30.47 -6.86
CA PRO A 114 -0.81 30.28 -6.90
C PRO A 114 -0.55 28.85 -6.43
N SER A 115 -0.01 28.03 -7.33
CA SER A 115 0.45 26.67 -7.03
C SER A 115 1.65 26.81 -6.10
N GLY A 116 1.37 27.14 -4.84
CA GLY A 116 2.35 27.17 -3.79
C GLY A 116 2.88 25.76 -3.55
N PRO A 117 4.09 25.64 -2.97
CA PRO A 117 4.64 24.35 -2.62
C PRO A 117 3.64 23.57 -1.74
N PRO A 118 3.58 22.23 -1.90
CA PRO A 118 2.66 21.39 -1.14
C PRO A 118 2.89 21.61 0.36
N ARG A 119 1.81 21.96 1.06
CA ARG A 119 1.84 22.20 2.50
C ARG A 119 1.31 21.00 3.26
N PHE A 120 2.02 20.63 4.31
CA PHE A 120 1.74 19.50 5.18
C PHE A 120 1.30 19.99 6.55
N ARG A 121 0.36 19.28 7.17
CA ARG A 121 -0.04 19.52 8.56
C ARG A 121 0.57 18.46 9.46
N ALA A 122 0.82 18.81 10.73
CA ALA A 122 1.27 17.85 11.73
C ALA A 122 0.32 16.63 11.84
N LYS A 123 -0.98 16.84 11.61
CA LYS A 123 -1.99 15.77 11.57
C LYS A 123 -1.76 14.76 10.44
N ASP A 124 -1.22 15.19 9.30
CA ASP A 124 -0.94 14.30 8.18
C ASP A 124 0.25 13.39 8.49
N LEU A 125 1.30 13.93 9.14
CA LEU A 125 2.41 13.13 9.65
C LEU A 125 1.95 12.13 10.71
N ALA A 126 1.10 12.55 11.65
CA ALA A 126 0.56 11.65 12.67
C ALA A 126 -0.24 10.49 12.03
N ARG A 127 -1.03 10.77 10.99
CA ARG A 127 -1.74 9.73 10.23
C ARG A 127 -0.81 8.74 9.51
N MET A 128 0.40 9.16 9.13
CA MET A 128 1.40 8.25 8.53
C MET A 128 1.99 7.29 9.57
N LEU A 129 2.07 7.69 10.84
CA LEU A 129 2.62 6.88 11.93
C LEU A 129 1.56 6.06 12.67
N ALA A 130 0.30 6.54 12.69
CA ALA A 130 -0.82 5.93 13.40
C ALA A 130 -1.01 4.42 13.17
N PRO A 131 -0.82 3.86 11.95
CA PRO A 131 -0.96 2.43 11.73
C PRO A 131 -0.02 1.55 12.56
N THR A 132 1.12 2.08 13.02
CA THR A 132 2.12 1.29 13.75
C THR A 132 2.14 1.58 15.24
N ILE A 133 2.02 2.86 15.63
CA ILE A 133 2.16 3.28 17.05
C ILE A 133 0.84 3.74 17.69
N GLY A 134 -0.25 3.76 16.93
CA GLY A 134 -1.57 4.23 17.37
C GLY A 134 -1.74 5.75 17.25
N ASP A 135 -2.97 6.20 17.00
CA ASP A 135 -3.30 7.62 16.77
C ASP A 135 -2.88 8.55 17.91
N ALA A 136 -3.22 8.21 19.16
CA ALA A 136 -2.92 9.05 20.32
C ALA A 136 -1.41 9.31 20.45
N ARG A 137 -0.62 8.23 20.39
CA ARG A 137 0.84 8.30 20.50
C ARG A 137 1.47 9.00 19.30
N ALA A 138 0.93 8.78 18.09
CA ALA A 138 1.40 9.46 16.89
C ALA A 138 1.21 10.98 16.98
N VAL A 139 0.03 11.44 17.42
CA VAL A 139 -0.25 12.87 17.60
C VAL A 139 0.67 13.49 18.64
N GLU A 140 0.83 12.85 19.81
CA GLU A 140 1.69 13.33 20.89
C GLU A 140 3.15 13.45 20.43
N THR A 141 3.67 12.40 19.77
CA THR A 141 5.07 12.35 19.38
C THR A 141 5.39 13.37 18.29
N VAL A 142 4.50 13.53 17.29
CA VAL A 142 4.66 14.53 16.25
C VAL A 142 4.55 15.95 16.83
N ALA A 143 3.59 16.20 17.72
CA ALA A 143 3.46 17.50 18.39
C ALA A 143 4.72 17.85 19.20
N ALA A 144 5.29 16.88 19.90
CA ALA A 144 6.54 17.06 20.64
C ALA A 144 7.73 17.37 19.70
N ALA A 145 7.86 16.67 18.57
CA ALA A 145 8.93 16.91 17.59
C ALA A 145 8.78 18.29 16.90
N VAL A 146 7.57 18.64 16.49
CA VAL A 146 7.25 19.96 15.92
C VAL A 146 7.57 21.07 16.91
N GLY A 147 7.20 20.90 18.18
CA GLY A 147 7.51 21.85 19.25
C GLY A 147 9.02 22.01 19.50
N LYS A 148 9.80 20.92 19.41
CA LYS A 148 11.27 20.96 19.53
C LYS A 148 11.93 21.71 18.36
N LEU A 149 11.40 21.56 17.15
CA LEU A 149 11.96 22.19 15.94
C LEU A 149 11.45 23.62 15.72
N GLY A 150 10.45 24.07 16.49
CA GLY A 150 9.87 25.41 16.35
C GLY A 150 9.06 25.61 15.07
N VAL A 151 8.63 24.51 14.43
CA VAL A 151 7.89 24.54 13.17
C VAL A 151 6.40 24.78 13.44
N SER A 152 5.71 25.46 12.50
CA SER A 152 4.27 25.71 12.62
C SER A 152 3.46 24.44 12.36
N PRO A 153 2.60 23.96 13.29
CA PRO A 153 1.90 22.68 13.14
C PRO A 153 0.84 22.65 12.03
N THR A 154 0.41 23.82 11.53
CA THR A 154 -0.69 23.98 10.57
C THR A 154 -0.23 24.21 9.13
N ASP A 155 1.00 24.68 8.94
CA ASP A 155 1.56 25.03 7.63
C ASP A 155 3.04 24.68 7.63
N MET A 156 3.36 23.44 7.30
CA MET A 156 4.73 22.97 7.13
C MET A 156 5.02 22.79 5.65
N THR A 157 6.17 23.26 5.21
CA THR A 157 6.77 22.89 3.93
C THR A 157 7.16 21.42 3.95
N GLN A 158 7.42 20.86 2.77
CA GLN A 158 7.89 19.48 2.66
C GLN A 158 9.23 19.26 3.37
N GLU A 159 10.15 20.22 3.29
CA GLU A 159 11.46 20.16 3.96
C GLU A 159 11.28 20.10 5.47
N GLU A 160 10.47 21.00 6.04
CA GLU A 160 10.16 20.98 7.48
C GLU A 160 9.49 19.67 7.92
N ALA A 161 8.61 19.10 7.08
CA ALA A 161 8.00 17.81 7.35
C ALA A 161 9.03 16.66 7.35
N LEU A 162 10.04 16.71 6.46
CA LEU A 162 11.13 15.75 6.42
C LEU A 162 12.05 15.90 7.65
N ASP A 163 12.31 17.12 8.11
CA ASP A 163 13.11 17.38 9.32
C ASP A 163 12.42 16.83 10.57
N VAL A 164 11.10 17.00 10.69
CA VAL A 164 10.30 16.39 11.77
C VAL A 164 10.42 14.86 11.75
N LEU A 165 10.29 14.24 10.57
CA LEU A 165 10.42 12.79 10.44
C LEU A 165 11.85 12.30 10.68
N GLU A 166 12.87 13.07 10.32
CA GLU A 166 14.27 12.75 10.59
C GLU A 166 14.57 12.79 12.08
N ALA A 167 14.07 13.81 12.80
CA ALA A 167 14.19 13.89 14.24
C ALA A 167 13.56 12.66 14.93
N LEU A 168 12.38 12.24 14.46
CA LEU A 168 11.72 11.03 14.95
C LEU A 168 12.45 9.74 14.56
N ALA A 169 13.10 9.70 13.38
CA ALA A 169 13.88 8.56 12.91
C ALA A 169 15.15 8.30 13.75
N GLY A 170 15.61 9.29 14.51
CA GLY A 170 16.70 9.17 15.48
C GLY A 170 16.29 8.44 16.77
N GLU A 171 15.00 8.33 17.07
CA GLU A 171 14.52 7.64 18.27
C GLU A 171 14.69 6.12 18.14
N PRO A 172 15.16 5.42 19.19
CA PRO A 172 15.29 3.97 19.16
C PRO A 172 13.92 3.27 19.13
N GLY A 173 13.91 2.06 18.57
CA GLY A 173 12.73 1.18 18.57
C GLY A 173 11.74 1.43 17.43
N THR A 174 10.48 1.05 17.65
CA THR A 174 9.42 1.05 16.63
C THR A 174 9.10 2.43 16.09
N LEU A 175 9.24 3.48 16.91
CA LEU A 175 9.01 4.86 16.48
C LEU A 175 9.98 5.28 15.38
N GLY A 176 11.29 5.11 15.61
CA GLY A 176 12.31 5.51 14.63
C GLY A 176 12.23 4.74 13.33
N VAL A 177 11.98 3.42 13.39
CA VAL A 177 11.76 2.61 12.18
C VAL A 177 10.54 3.11 11.41
N THR A 178 9.41 3.36 12.09
CA THR A 178 8.19 3.87 11.46
C THR A 178 8.41 5.25 10.82
N ALA A 179 9.14 6.13 11.50
CA ALA A 179 9.47 7.45 10.98
C ALA A 179 10.34 7.39 9.71
N ARG A 180 11.32 6.48 9.63
CA ARG A 180 12.12 6.26 8.41
C ARG A 180 11.26 5.80 7.23
N PHE A 181 10.34 4.86 7.48
CA PHE A 181 9.39 4.44 6.44
C PHE A 181 8.45 5.58 6.03
N ALA A 182 7.95 6.37 6.97
CA ALA A 182 7.13 7.55 6.68
C ALA A 182 7.92 8.57 5.84
N LYS A 183 9.20 8.82 6.16
CA LYS A 183 10.10 9.69 5.41
C LYS A 183 10.29 9.21 3.98
N ALA A 184 10.58 7.92 3.79
CA ALA A 184 10.71 7.33 2.45
C ALA A 184 9.42 7.50 1.63
N ARG A 185 8.24 7.28 2.25
CA ARG A 185 6.94 7.46 1.59
C ARG A 185 6.65 8.91 1.23
N LEU A 186 7.13 9.87 2.02
CA LEU A 186 6.98 11.29 1.75
C LEU A 186 7.84 11.74 0.56
N LEU A 187 9.08 11.24 0.49
CA LEU A 187 9.98 11.49 -0.64
C LEU A 187 9.46 10.93 -1.96
N LEU A 188 8.83 9.76 -1.94
CA LEU A 188 8.27 9.11 -3.14
C LEU A 188 6.95 9.75 -3.63
N LYS A 189 6.34 10.64 -2.84
CA LYS A 189 5.07 11.31 -3.17
C LYS A 189 5.25 12.71 -3.77
N ALA A 190 6.49 13.21 -3.82
CA ALA A 190 6.84 14.47 -4.46
C ALA A 190 7.30 14.23 -5.90
#